data_AF-A0A9W3BD38-F1
#
_entry.id   AF-A0A9W3BD38-F1
#
_cell.length_a   1.000
_cell.length_b   1.000
_cell.length_c   1.000
_cell.angle_alpha   90.00
_cell.angle_beta   90.00
_cell.angle_gamma   90.00
#
_symmetry.space_group_name_H-M   'P 1'
#
loop_
_entity.id
_entity.type
_entity.pdbx_description
1 polymer ?
#
loop_
_entity_poly.entity_id
_entity_poly.type
_entity_poly.pdbx_seq_one_letter_code
_entity_poly.pdbx_strand_id
1 'polypeptide(L)'
;MSEQELVGQEFILSEQELVGQEFILSEQELSRVSEELQDVRAEHERILDVLRRIRDAYLSLKCPGCKNTFTSKGNHCPKVLGCGHSLCKACVSMYTVKCTCFCPVDNEETLVERKLATCKLIASLLEKMELIFLDANFPKL
;
A
#
# COMPACT_ATOMS: atom_id res chain seq x y z
N MET A 1 -33.27 -22.42 -63.80
CA MET A 1 -32.97 -22.57 -62.37
C MET A 1 -34.10 -23.37 -61.77
N SER A 2 -33.80 -24.48 -61.12
CA SER A 2 -34.79 -25.36 -60.48
C SER A 2 -35.11 -24.86 -59.07
N GLU A 3 -36.33 -25.15 -58.57
CA GLU A 3 -36.75 -24.78 -57.20
C GLU A 3 -35.79 -25.31 -56.12
N GLN A 4 -35.09 -26.40 -56.39
CA GLN A 4 -34.08 -26.99 -55.50
C GLN A 4 -32.82 -26.12 -55.36
N GLU A 5 -32.44 -25.34 -56.38
CA GLU A 5 -31.29 -24.42 -56.33
C GLU A 5 -31.62 -23.16 -55.51
N LEU A 6 -32.87 -22.70 -55.53
CA LEU A 6 -33.34 -21.54 -54.76
C LEU A 6 -33.41 -21.84 -53.26
N VAL A 7 -33.93 -23.01 -52.87
CA VAL A 7 -33.99 -23.44 -51.47
C VAL A 7 -32.59 -23.65 -50.88
N GLY A 8 -31.64 -24.17 -51.69
CA GLY A 8 -30.25 -24.30 -51.28
C GLY A 8 -29.55 -22.95 -51.08
N GLN A 9 -29.86 -21.94 -51.91
CA GLN A 9 -29.33 -20.58 -51.73
C GLN A 9 -29.91 -19.88 -50.50
N GLU A 10 -31.22 -20.01 -50.24
CA GLU A 10 -31.84 -19.48 -49.00
C GLU A 10 -31.26 -20.10 -47.73
N PHE A 11 -31.00 -21.42 -47.76
CA PHE A 11 -30.41 -22.12 -46.62
C PHE A 11 -28.98 -21.62 -46.32
N ILE A 12 -28.14 -21.48 -47.34
CA ILE A 12 -26.75 -20.98 -47.19
C ILE A 12 -26.73 -19.53 -46.70
N LEU A 13 -27.64 -18.68 -47.17
CA LEU A 13 -27.75 -17.29 -46.70
C LEU A 13 -28.14 -17.23 -45.21
N SER A 14 -29.03 -18.12 -44.75
CA SER A 14 -29.43 -18.18 -43.34
C SER A 14 -28.30 -18.65 -42.40
N GLU A 15 -27.47 -19.61 -42.82
CA GLU A 15 -26.31 -20.04 -42.03
C GLU A 15 -25.24 -18.95 -41.94
N GLN A 16 -25.02 -18.19 -43.02
CA GLN A 16 -24.09 -17.05 -43.02
C GLN A 16 -24.56 -15.92 -42.10
N GLU A 17 -25.86 -15.65 -42.04
CA GLU A 17 -26.43 -14.67 -41.10
C GLU A 17 -26.25 -15.11 -39.63
N LEU A 18 -26.47 -16.39 -39.33
CA LEU A 18 -26.29 -16.93 -37.97
C LEU A 18 -24.83 -16.87 -37.51
N VAL A 19 -23.87 -17.24 -38.38
CA VAL A 19 -22.43 -17.12 -38.08
C VAL A 19 -22.02 -15.66 -37.91
N GLY A 20 -22.57 -14.75 -38.70
CA GLY A 20 -22.35 -13.31 -38.54
C GLY A 20 -22.87 -12.77 -37.21
N GLN A 21 -24.06 -13.20 -36.77
CA GLN A 21 -24.62 -12.85 -35.47
C GLN A 21 -23.78 -13.39 -34.30
N GLU A 22 -23.32 -14.64 -34.39
CA GLU A 22 -22.48 -15.27 -33.36
C GLU A 22 -21.12 -14.55 -33.22
N PHE A 23 -20.53 -14.11 -34.34
CA PHE A 23 -19.32 -13.30 -34.34
C PHE A 23 -19.52 -11.94 -33.67
N ILE A 24 -20.62 -11.24 -33.97
CA ILE A 24 -20.95 -9.94 -33.37
C ILE A 24 -21.17 -10.06 -31.85
N LEU A 25 -21.88 -11.09 -31.41
CA LEU A 25 -22.09 -11.36 -29.98
C LEU A 25 -20.75 -11.64 -29.27
N SER A 26 -19.85 -12.38 -29.91
CA SER A 26 -18.52 -12.69 -29.38
C SER A 26 -17.65 -11.43 -29.25
N GLU A 27 -17.66 -10.53 -30.23
CA GLU A 27 -16.94 -9.25 -30.15
C GLU A 27 -17.50 -8.33 -29.06
N GLN A 28 -18.83 -8.30 -28.88
CA GLN A 28 -19.46 -7.53 -27.81
C GLN A 28 -19.09 -8.06 -26.43
N GLU A 29 -19.11 -9.37 -26.23
CA GLU A 29 -18.66 -10.00 -24.98
C GLU A 29 -17.17 -9.72 -24.73
N LEU A 30 -16.32 -9.80 -25.75
CA LEU A 30 -14.90 -9.49 -25.64
C LEU A 30 -14.66 -8.03 -25.23
N SER A 31 -15.42 -7.09 -25.82
CA SER A 31 -15.36 -5.67 -25.47
C SER A 31 -15.76 -5.44 -24.01
N ARG A 32 -16.87 -6.05 -23.56
CA ARG A 32 -17.32 -5.95 -22.17
C ARG A 32 -16.28 -6.48 -21.19
N VAL A 33 -15.72 -7.66 -21.46
CA VAL A 33 -14.68 -8.26 -20.60
C VAL A 33 -13.41 -7.42 -20.59
N SER A 34 -13.05 -6.81 -21.72
CA SER A 34 -11.89 -5.91 -21.81
C SER A 34 -12.05 -4.67 -20.92
N GLU A 35 -13.24 -4.06 -20.93
CA GLU A 35 -13.59 -2.92 -20.07
C GLU A 35 -13.57 -3.32 -18.59
N GLU A 36 -14.23 -4.42 -18.22
CA GLU A 36 -14.22 -4.94 -16.84
C GLU A 36 -12.79 -5.22 -16.35
N LEU A 37 -11.94 -5.81 -17.19
CA LEU A 37 -10.55 -6.08 -16.85
C LEU A 37 -9.75 -4.77 -16.67
N GLN A 38 -10.10 -3.71 -17.41
CA GLN A 38 -9.51 -2.39 -17.25
C GLN A 38 -9.89 -1.77 -15.91
N ASP A 39 -11.15 -1.89 -15.50
CA ASP A 39 -11.63 -1.44 -14.19
C ASP A 39 -10.96 -2.20 -13.04
N VAL A 40 -10.87 -3.53 -13.15
CA VAL A 40 -10.17 -4.37 -12.16
C VAL A 40 -8.70 -3.98 -12.04
N ARG A 41 -8.01 -3.72 -13.16
CA ARG A 41 -6.62 -3.23 -13.13
C ARG A 41 -6.51 -1.87 -12.46
N ALA A 42 -7.44 -0.95 -12.73
CA ALA A 42 -7.44 0.36 -12.09
C ALA A 42 -7.68 0.28 -10.58
N GLU A 43 -8.54 -0.63 -10.12
CA GLU A 43 -8.74 -0.89 -8.68
C GLU A 43 -7.49 -1.54 -8.06
N HIS A 44 -6.87 -2.51 -8.74
CA HIS A 44 -5.64 -3.13 -8.28
C HIS A 44 -4.52 -2.10 -8.05
N GLU A 45 -4.32 -1.16 -8.96
CA GLU A 45 -3.34 -0.07 -8.79
C GLU A 45 -3.67 0.82 -7.58
N ARG A 46 -4.96 1.10 -7.33
CA ARG A 46 -5.39 1.85 -6.14
C ARG A 46 -5.08 1.08 -4.86
N ILE A 47 -5.35 -0.22 -4.83
CA ILE A 47 -5.02 -1.10 -3.68
C ILE A 47 -3.52 -1.10 -3.43
N LEU A 48 -2.70 -1.26 -4.48
CA LEU A 48 -1.24 -1.23 -4.34
C LEU A 48 -0.72 0.10 -3.81
N ASP A 49 -1.31 1.23 -4.21
CA ASP A 49 -0.94 2.53 -3.67
C ASP A 49 -1.27 2.66 -2.18
N VAL A 50 -2.44 2.18 -1.75
CA VAL A 50 -2.81 2.13 -0.33
C VAL A 50 -1.82 1.27 0.47
N LEU A 51 -1.48 0.08 -0.03
CA LEU A 51 -0.50 -0.80 0.63
C LEU A 51 0.88 -0.16 0.72
N ARG A 52 1.32 0.55 -0.32
CA ARG A 52 2.58 1.30 -0.32
C ARG A 52 2.58 2.36 0.79
N ARG A 53 1.52 3.17 0.90
CA ARG A 53 1.38 4.18 1.96
C ARG A 53 1.38 3.58 3.36
N ILE A 54 0.69 2.45 3.56
CA ILE A 54 0.67 1.73 4.84
C ILE A 54 2.07 1.24 5.21
N ARG A 55 2.80 0.65 4.25
CA ARG A 55 4.17 0.18 4.45
C ARG A 55 5.12 1.34 4.78
N ASP A 56 5.04 2.44 4.06
CA ASP A 56 5.90 3.60 4.28
C ASP A 56 5.62 4.24 5.65
N ALA A 57 4.35 4.30 6.06
CA ALA A 57 3.96 4.65 7.42
C ALA A 57 4.56 3.69 8.45
N TYR A 58 4.50 2.38 8.24
CA TYR A 58 5.12 1.40 9.14
C TYR A 58 6.64 1.55 9.26
N LEU A 59 7.33 1.79 8.14
CA LEU A 59 8.78 2.03 8.15
C LEU A 59 9.16 3.31 8.88
N SER A 60 8.29 4.33 8.87
CA SER A 60 8.47 5.56 9.66
C SER A 60 8.36 5.34 11.18
N LEU A 61 7.85 4.20 11.64
CA LEU A 61 7.77 3.83 13.06
C LEU A 61 9.08 3.18 13.57
N LYS A 62 10.18 3.34 12.84
CA LYS A 62 11.52 2.92 13.25
C LYS A 62 12.37 4.12 13.65
N CYS A 63 13.19 3.94 14.67
CA CYS A 63 14.14 4.95 15.10
C CYS A 63 15.17 5.21 13.97
N PRO A 64 15.35 6.45 13.50
CA PRO A 64 16.32 6.73 12.44
C PRO A 64 17.77 6.46 12.88
N GLY A 65 18.06 6.53 14.19
CA GLY A 65 19.37 6.28 14.75
C GLY A 65 19.79 4.81 14.87
N CYS A 66 18.88 3.90 15.28
CA CYS A 66 19.21 2.47 15.47
C CYS A 66 18.40 1.50 14.58
N LYS A 67 17.47 2.01 13.76
CA LYS A 67 16.58 1.27 12.86
C LYS A 67 15.65 0.25 13.53
N ASN A 68 15.65 0.15 14.86
CA ASN A 68 14.68 -0.64 15.62
C ASN A 68 13.31 0.05 15.63
N THR A 69 12.25 -0.76 15.57
CA THR A 69 10.86 -0.30 15.73
C THR A 69 10.67 0.35 17.10
N PHE A 70 9.90 1.43 17.14
CA PHE A 70 9.55 2.06 18.40
C PHE A 70 8.70 1.13 19.27
N THR A 71 8.66 1.40 20.56
CA THR A 71 7.84 0.66 21.52
C THR A 71 7.08 1.64 22.42
N SER A 72 5.99 1.21 23.06
CA SER A 72 5.27 2.09 23.99
C SER A 72 6.05 2.37 25.28
N LYS A 73 6.96 1.46 25.68
CA LYS A 73 7.78 1.55 26.90
C LYS A 73 9.22 1.07 26.66
N GLY A 74 10.12 1.39 27.60
CA GLY A 74 11.51 0.92 27.57
C GLY A 74 12.47 1.78 26.75
N ASN A 75 13.55 1.17 26.27
CA ASN A 75 14.64 1.86 25.57
C ASN A 75 14.28 2.28 24.14
N HIS A 76 13.33 1.58 23.51
CA HIS A 76 12.81 1.88 22.18
C HIS A 76 11.60 2.83 22.22
N CYS A 77 11.29 3.42 23.37
CA CYS A 77 10.23 4.43 23.50
C CYS A 77 10.59 5.72 22.75
N PRO A 78 9.73 6.23 21.84
CA PRO A 78 10.03 7.39 21.02
C PRO A 78 9.99 8.68 21.85
N LYS A 79 10.98 9.54 21.63
CA LYS A 79 11.18 10.86 22.21
C LYS A 79 11.23 11.88 21.09
N VAL A 80 10.39 12.89 21.18
CA VAL A 80 10.30 13.97 20.19
C VAL A 80 11.38 15.01 20.50
N LEU A 81 12.23 15.28 19.52
CA LEU A 81 13.25 16.32 19.55
C LEU A 81 12.64 17.70 19.24
N GLY A 82 13.42 18.77 19.44
CA GLY A 82 12.99 20.15 19.14
C GLY A 82 12.62 20.36 17.67
N CYS A 83 13.30 19.67 16.76
CA CYS A 83 12.99 19.68 15.32
C CYS A 83 11.75 18.86 14.92
N GLY A 84 11.10 18.17 15.86
CA GLY A 84 9.91 17.34 15.61
C GLY A 84 10.21 15.89 15.22
N HIS A 85 11.46 15.56 14.87
CA HIS A 85 11.87 14.17 14.66
C HIS A 85 11.83 13.35 15.96
N SER A 86 11.61 12.04 15.83
CA SER A 86 11.56 11.13 16.97
C SER A 86 12.78 10.20 17.00
N LEU A 87 13.42 10.10 18.16
CA LEU A 87 14.45 9.09 18.47
C LEU A 87 14.01 8.20 19.61
N CYS A 88 14.49 6.97 19.66
CA CYS A 88 14.23 6.15 20.84
C CYS A 88 14.98 6.71 22.05
N LYS A 89 14.46 6.46 23.26
CA LYS A 89 15.08 6.86 24.53
C LYS A 89 16.58 6.53 24.58
N ALA A 90 16.97 5.33 24.14
CA ALA A 90 18.38 4.93 24.11
C ALA A 90 19.21 5.77 23.12
N CYS A 91 18.70 6.03 21.92
CA CYS A 91 19.40 6.87 20.94
C CYS A 91 19.51 8.32 21.40
N VAL A 92 18.47 8.88 22.05
CA VAL A 92 18.60 10.23 22.65
C VAL A 92 19.79 10.27 23.59
N SER A 93 19.91 9.32 24.51
CA SER A 93 21.06 9.27 25.43
C SER A 93 22.40 9.14 24.70
N MET A 94 22.44 8.38 23.60
CA MET A 94 23.66 8.17 22.81
C MET A 94 24.09 9.41 22.02
N TYR A 95 23.14 10.16 21.46
CA TYR A 95 23.40 11.37 20.67
C TYR A 95 23.45 12.64 21.53
N THR A 96 23.31 12.53 22.85
CA THR A 96 23.39 13.66 23.78
C THR A 96 24.83 13.89 24.24
N VAL A 97 25.34 15.10 24.03
CA VAL A 97 26.62 15.58 24.54
C VAL A 97 26.37 16.81 25.40
N LYS A 98 26.84 16.80 26.66
CA LYS A 98 26.67 17.93 27.61
C LYS A 98 25.22 18.47 27.67
N CYS A 99 24.24 17.56 27.68
CA CYS A 99 22.80 17.86 27.67
C CYS A 99 22.19 18.35 26.34
N THR A 100 22.94 18.40 25.25
CA THR A 100 22.41 18.70 23.90
C THR A 100 22.37 17.43 23.05
N CYS A 101 21.20 17.05 22.57
CA CYS A 101 21.02 15.95 21.63
C CYS A 101 21.03 16.50 20.19
N PHE A 102 21.82 15.88 19.31
CA PHE A 102 21.83 16.18 17.89
C PHE A 102 20.94 15.19 17.14
N CYS A 103 20.05 15.71 16.30
CA CYS A 103 19.18 14.87 15.50
C CYS A 103 19.97 14.20 14.34
N PRO A 104 19.95 12.88 14.18
CA PRO A 104 20.67 12.21 13.08
C PRO A 104 19.98 12.35 11.71
N VAL A 105 18.85 13.07 11.63
CA VAL A 105 18.11 13.30 10.37
C VAL A 105 18.47 14.65 9.75
N ASP A 106 18.45 15.71 10.55
CA ASP A 106 18.64 17.10 10.11
C ASP A 106 19.77 17.83 10.85
N ASN A 107 20.43 17.16 11.82
CA ASN A 107 21.50 17.71 12.66
C ASN A 107 21.11 18.89 13.55
N GLU A 108 19.81 19.14 13.72
CA GLU A 108 19.30 20.19 14.60
C GLU A 108 19.53 19.84 16.08
N GLU A 109 19.81 20.88 16.86
CA GLU A 109 20.12 20.77 18.28
C GLU A 109 18.85 20.69 19.13
N THR A 110 18.85 19.84 20.15
CA THR A 110 17.76 19.79 21.13
C THR A 110 18.32 19.75 22.54
N LEU A 111 17.98 20.74 23.36
CA LEU A 111 18.35 20.79 24.76
C LEU A 111 17.55 19.77 25.58
N VAL A 112 18.24 18.82 26.20
CA VAL A 112 17.68 17.70 26.99
C VAL A 112 17.68 18.06 28.48
N GLU A 113 17.21 19.26 28.83
CA GLU A 113 17.10 19.70 30.23
C GLU A 113 15.77 19.29 30.88
N ARG A 114 14.74 19.05 30.07
CA ARG A 114 13.44 18.52 30.51
C ARG A 114 13.25 17.16 29.86
N LYS A 115 12.61 16.22 30.58
CA LYS A 115 12.22 14.92 30.01
C LYS A 115 11.54 15.18 28.67
N LEU A 116 12.19 14.79 27.57
CA LEU A 116 11.62 14.94 26.24
C LEU A 116 10.26 14.27 26.17
N ALA A 117 9.34 14.92 25.46
CA ALA A 117 7.99 14.42 25.25
C ALA A 117 8.05 13.05 24.57
N THR A 118 7.25 12.10 25.08
CA THR A 118 7.03 10.83 24.40
C THR A 118 5.91 10.99 23.39
N CYS A 119 6.12 10.54 22.15
CA CYS A 119 5.04 10.49 21.17
C CYS A 119 4.12 9.30 21.47
N LYS A 120 3.02 9.55 22.19
CA LYS A 120 2.02 8.52 22.53
C LYS A 120 1.27 8.00 21.30
N LEU A 121 1.10 8.83 20.27
CA LEU A 121 0.43 8.44 19.03
C LEU A 121 1.20 7.35 18.29
N ILE A 122 2.52 7.48 18.14
CA ILE A 122 3.37 6.44 17.54
C ILE A 122 3.26 5.13 18.33
N ALA A 123 3.29 5.22 19.66
CA ALA A 123 3.14 4.05 20.52
C ALA A 123 1.78 3.35 20.35
N SER A 124 0.68 4.11 20.34
CA SER A 124 -0.67 3.56 20.16
C SER A 124 -0.96 3.09 18.73
N LEU A 125 -0.32 3.70 17.72
CA LEU A 125 -0.40 3.25 16.33
C LEU A 125 0.26 1.89 16.15
N LEU A 126 1.43 1.67 16.76
CA LEU A 126 2.10 0.37 16.71
C LEU A 126 1.24 -0.76 17.29
N GLU A 127 0.65 -0.55 18.48
CA GLU A 127 -0.25 -1.53 19.11
C GLU A 127 -1.46 -1.85 18.21
N LYS A 128 -1.97 -0.87 17.46
CA LYS A 128 -3.09 -1.06 16.53
C LYS A 128 -2.65 -1.68 15.19
N MET A 129 -1.45 -1.38 14.72
CA MET A 129 -0.92 -1.92 13.46
C MET A 129 -0.52 -3.38 13.59
N GLU A 130 0.01 -3.82 14.74
CA GLU A 130 0.28 -5.24 14.99
C GLU A 130 -0.98 -6.11 14.79
N LEU A 131 -2.17 -5.61 15.15
CA LEU A 131 -3.44 -6.31 14.93
C LEU A 131 -3.80 -6.44 13.44
N ILE A 132 -3.49 -5.43 12.63
CA ILE A 132 -3.77 -5.45 11.18
C ILE A 132 -2.83 -6.43 10.45
N PHE A 133 -1.57 -6.52 10.88
CA PHE A 133 -0.57 -7.39 10.25
C PHE A 133 -0.59 -8.84 10.78
N LEU A 134 -1.15 -9.10 11.96
CA LEU A 134 -1.32 -10.48 12.47
C LEU A 134 -2.47 -11.23 11.77
N ASP A 135 -3.51 -10.53 11.34
CA ASP A 135 -4.61 -11.13 10.58
C ASP A 135 -4.29 -11.30 9.08
N ALA A 136 -3.33 -10.53 8.58
CA ALA A 136 -2.83 -10.66 7.22
C ALA A 136 -1.53 -11.46 7.23
N ASN A 137 -1.63 -12.79 7.09
CA ASN A 137 -0.51 -13.66 6.72
C ASN A 137 0.05 -13.21 5.35
N PHE A 138 0.84 -12.15 5.32
CA PHE A 138 1.61 -11.77 4.15
C PHE A 138 2.86 -12.66 4.11
N PRO A 139 2.99 -13.55 3.12
CA PRO A 139 4.21 -14.33 2.95
C PRO A 139 5.37 -13.35 2.75
N LYS A 140 6.48 -13.61 3.45
CA LYS A 140 7.74 -12.90 3.23
C LYS A 140 8.18 -13.18 1.79
N LEU A 141 8.24 -12.12 0.96
CA LEU A 141 8.94 -12.11 -0.32
C LEU A 141 10.45 -11.97 -0.07
#